data_AF-A0A1Q8B255-F1
#
_entry.id   AF-A0A1Q8B255-F1
#
_cell.length_a   1.000
_cell.length_b   1.000
_cell.length_c   1.000
_cell.angle_alpha   90.00
_cell.angle_beta   90.00
_cell.angle_gamma   90.00
#
_symmetry.space_group_name_H-M   'P 1'
#
loop_
_entity.id
_entity.type
_entity.pdbx_description
1 polymer ?
#
loop_
_entity_poly.entity_id
_entity_poly.type
_entity_poly.pdbx_seq_one_letter_code
_entity_poly.pdbx_strand_id
1 'polypeptide(L)' 'MRRFQLGDRVWMKIPEKPAEPKVATIVGVRTSGKDTRYSLEREIDLSETSDKQPEHSAQEIA' A
#
# COMPACT_ATOMS: atom_id res chain seq x y z
N MET A 1 -3.92 20.23 13.59
CA MET A 1 -3.76 18.80 13.24
C MET A 1 -2.28 18.45 13.29
N ARG A 2 -1.92 17.33 13.92
CA ARG A 2 -0.53 16.86 13.98
C ARG A 2 -0.06 16.49 12.57
N ARG A 3 1.11 16.95 12.15
CA ARG A 3 1.75 16.48 10.92
C ARG A 3 2.33 15.10 11.17
N PHE A 4 2.18 14.21 10.21
CA PHE A 4 2.81 12.90 10.29
C PHE A 4 4.32 13.01 10.08
N GLN A 5 5.07 12.13 10.73
CA GLN A 5 6.52 12.08 10.73
C GLN A 5 7.02 10.80 10.04
N LEU A 6 8.30 10.78 9.68
CA LEU A 6 8.96 9.57 9.19
C LEU A 6 8.88 8.48 10.27
N GLY A 7 8.55 7.26 9.85
CA GLY A 7 8.35 6.13 10.76
C GLY A 7 6.96 6.05 11.38
N ASP A 8 6.09 7.06 11.23
CA ASP A 8 4.71 6.95 11.69
C ASP A 8 3.98 5.85 10.90
N ARG A 9 3.26 5.00 11.63
CA ARG A 9 2.33 4.01 11.08
C ARG A 9 0.96 4.62 10.94
N VAL A 10 0.38 4.54 9.75
CA VAL A 10 -0.91 5.14 9.40
C VAL A 10 -1.85 4.09 8.82
N TRP A 11 -3.13 4.20 9.16
CA TRP A 11 -4.19 3.43 8.54
C TRP A 11 -4.58 4.05 7.21
N MET A 12 -4.54 3.25 6.14
CA MET A 12 -4.89 3.67 4.81
C MET A 12 -6.15 2.93 4.35
N LYS A 13 -7.17 3.71 3.95
CA LYS A 13 -8.34 3.17 3.26
C LYS A 13 -7.99 2.97 1.79
N ILE A 14 -8.13 1.75 1.30
CA ILE A 14 -7.96 1.44 -0.13
C ILE A 14 -9.36 1.42 -0.76
N PRO A 15 -9.64 2.28 -1.77
CA PRO A 15 -10.96 2.36 -2.38
C PRO A 15 -11.47 1.02 -2.95
N GLU A 16 -10.56 0.21 -3.50
CA GLU A 16 -10.89 -1.09 -4.10
C GLU A 16 -11.15 -2.19 -3.07
N LYS A 17 -10.68 -2.01 -1.82
CA LYS A 17 -10.83 -2.96 -0.71
C LYS A 17 -11.19 -2.22 0.57
N PRO A 18 -12.38 -1.58 0.63
CA PRO A 18 -12.75 -0.71 1.75
C PRO A 18 -12.94 -1.46 3.07
N ALA A 19 -13.15 -2.77 3.03
CA ALA A 19 -13.30 -3.63 4.19
C ALA A 19 -11.97 -4.01 4.86
N GLU A 20 -10.84 -3.81 4.17
CA GLU A 20 -9.51 -4.23 4.65
C GLU A 20 -8.66 -2.97 4.91
N PRO A 21 -8.67 -2.45 6.15
CA PRO A 21 -7.82 -1.33 6.50
C PRO A 21 -6.35 -1.79 6.45
N LYS A 22 -5.56 -1.19 5.55
CA LYS A 22 -4.13 -1.52 5.43
C LYS A 22 -3.29 -0.57 6.26
N VAL A 23 -2.24 -1.09 6.87
CA VAL A 23 -1.26 -0.27 7.59
C VAL A 23 -0.13 0.09 6.63
N ALA A 24 0.31 1.34 6.68
CA ALA A 24 1.46 1.81 5.95
C ALA A 24 2.39 2.63 6.86
N THR A 25 3.68 2.60 6.56
CA THR A 25 4.70 3.40 7.25
C THR A 25 5.11 4.57 6.37
N ILE A 26 5.25 5.75 6.96
CA ILE A 26 5.75 6.93 6.24
C ILE A 26 7.27 6.84 6.11
N VAL A 27 7.74 6.76 4.88
CA VAL A 27 9.18 6.67 4.57
C VAL A 27 9.73 7.92 3.91
N GLY A 28 8.85 8.84 3.51
CA GLY A 28 9.25 10.10 2.90
C GLY A 28 8.23 11.20 3.14
N VAL A 29 8.73 12.40 3.38
CA VAL A 29 7.91 13.62 3.44
C VAL A 29 8.56 14.64 2.52
N ARG A 30 7.78 15.16 1.56
CA ARG A 30 8.21 16.26 0.69
C ARG A 30 7.19 17.38 0.77
N THR A 31 7.66 18.58 1.12
CA THR A 31 6.83 19.78 1.19
C THR A 31 7.24 20.74 0.08
N SER A 32 6.26 21.26 -0.66
CA SER A 32 6.47 22.30 -1.67
C SER A 32 5.41 23.38 -1.47
N GLY A 33 5.83 24.56 -0.98
CA GLY A 33 4.91 25.63 -0.61
C GLY A 33 3.90 25.21 0.45
N LYS A 34 2.61 25.17 0.09
CA LYS A 34 1.51 24.74 0.97
C LYS A 34 1.20 23.24 0.85
N ASP A 35 1.73 22.56 -0.15
CA ASP A 35 1.47 21.14 -0.41
C ASP A 35 2.48 20.26 0.31
N THR A 36 1.98 19.18 0.92
CA THR A 36 2.82 18.14 1.52
C THR A 36 2.43 16.79 0.93
N ARG A 37 3.41 16.09 0.36
CA ARG A 37 3.27 14.72 -0.14
C ARG A 37 4.01 13.77 0.81
N TYR A 38 3.35 12.65 1.08
CA TYR A 38 3.90 11.57 1.91
C TYR A 38 4.16 10.35 1.02
N SER A 39 5.35 9.79 1.13
CA SER A 39 5.70 8.49 0.56
C SER A 39 5.43 7.41 1.60
N LEU A 40 4.73 6.35 1.20
CA LEU A 40 4.25 5.29 2.07
C LEU A 40 4.77 3.93 1.61
N GLU A 41 5.29 3.14 2.54
CA GLU A 41 5.51 1.71 2.33
C GLU A 41 4.35 0.94 2.97
N ARG A 42 3.72 0.04 2.20
CA ARG A 42 2.55 -0.73 2.66
C ARG A 42 3.01 -2.03 3.30
N GLU A 43 2.45 -2.35 4.45
CA GLU A 43 2.55 -3.67 5.04
C GLU A 43 1.58 -4.58 4.25
N ILE A 44 2.13 -5.57 3.54
CA ILE A 44 1.34 -6.58 2.84
C ILE A 44 1.24 -7.78 3.77
N ASP A 45 0.01 -8.13 4.14
CA ASP A 45 -0.21 -9.40 4.83
C ASP A 45 -0.06 -10.54 3.82
N LEU A 46 0.90 -11.42 4.06
CA LEU A 46 1.21 -12.51 3.13
C LEU A 46 0.06 -13.53 3.01
N SER A 47 -0.84 -13.60 4.01
CA SER A 47 -2.03 -14.45 3.92
C SER A 47 -3.07 -13.91 2.92
N GLU A 48 -3.08 -12.60 2.63
CA GLU A 48 -3.89 -12.04 1.53
C GLU A 48 -3.34 -12.40 0.14
N THR A 49 -2.04 -12.73 0.02
CA THR A 49 -1.38 -12.92 -1.28
C THR A 49 -1.43 -14.35 -1.79
N SER A 50 -1.86 -15.32 -0.98
CA SER A 50 -1.96 -16.73 -1.38
C SER A 50 -3.10 -17.02 -2.38
N ASP A 51 -4.05 -16.10 -2.57
CA ASP A 51 -5.24 -16.35 -3.40
C ASP A 51 -5.07 -15.97 -4.89
N LYS A 52 -3.90 -15.46 -5.29
CA LYS A 52 -3.63 -15.15 -6.71
C LYS A 52 -2.42 -15.92 -7.20
N GLN A 53 -2.58 -17.23 -7.34
CA GLN A 53 -1.74 -17.95 -8.30
C GLN A 53 -1.99 -17.32 -9.69
N PRO A 54 -0.97 -16.83 -10.40
CA PRO A 54 -1.13 -16.62 -11.83
C PRO A 54 -1.41 -17.98 -12.43
N GLU A 55 -2.59 -18.13 -13.02
CA GLU A 55 -2.93 -19.27 -13.86
C GLU A 55 -1.89 -19.26 -14.98
N HIS A 56 -0.84 -20.07 -14.86
CA HIS A 56 0.06 -20.34 -15.96
C HIS A 56 -0.76 -21.05 -17.02
N SER A 57 -1.40 -20.25 -17.88
CA SER A 57 -1.97 -20.70 -19.14
C SER A 57 -0.80 -21.08 -20.05
N ALA A 58 -0.27 -22.28 -19.82
CA ALA A 58 0.60 -22.94 -20.78
C ALA A 58 -0.30 -23.33 -21.96
N GLN A 59 -0.49 -22.41 -22.89
CA GLN A 59 -0.99 -22.77 -24.22
C GLN A 59 0.11 -23.60 -24.88
N GLU A 60 -0.06 -24.92 -24.86
CA GLU A 60 0.66 -25.84 -25.72
C GLU A 60 0.33 -25.45 -27.17
N ILE A 61 1.35 -25.01 -27.91
CA ILE A 61 1.24 -24.76 -29.35
C ILE A 61 1.43 -26.11 -30.02
N ALA A 62 0.36 -26.63 -30.63
CA ALA A 62 0.36 -27.83 -31.47
C ALA A 62 0.97 -27.56 -32.85
#